data_AF-A0A5P8FQ29-F1
#
_entry.id   AF-A0A5P8FQ29-F1
#
_cell.length_a   1.000
_cell.length_b   1.000
_cell.length_c   1.000
_cell.angle_alpha   90.00
_cell.angle_beta   90.00
_cell.angle_gamma   90.00
#
_symmetry.space_group_name_H-M   'P 1'
#
loop_
_entity.id
_entity.type
_entity.pdbx_description
1 polymer ?
#
loop_
_entity_poly.entity_id
_entity_poly.type
_entity_poly.pdbx_seq_one_letter_code
_entity_poly.pdbx_strand_id
1 'polypeptide(L)'
;MSFELTKTMQAASAGYGLYCLAKPSHLASALREPRNQRALDRLARTFAVRDIPIAALALAGPPAALPWAVGGRVASDVGDALVLGASTKGSIRTKVLAVTLGWAALNALAYAADTRRR
;
A
#
# COMPACT_ATOMS: atom_id res chain seq x y z
N MET A 1 4.32 -13.13 21.16
CA MET A 1 4.66 -11.69 21.03
C MET A 1 3.92 -11.10 19.85
N SER A 2 3.14 -10.03 20.07
CA SER A 2 2.30 -9.41 19.05
C SER A 2 3.10 -8.32 18.31
N PHE A 3 3.25 -8.46 16.99
CA PHE A 3 3.75 -7.39 16.11
C PHE A 3 2.61 -6.38 15.88
N GLU A 4 2.21 -5.65 16.92
CA GLU A 4 0.96 -4.87 16.91
C GLU A 4 0.99 -3.72 15.91
N LEU A 5 2.09 -2.97 15.84
CA LEU A 5 2.23 -1.87 14.89
C LEU A 5 2.22 -2.39 13.45
N THR A 6 2.95 -3.47 13.21
CA THR A 6 3.00 -4.14 11.91
C THR A 6 1.61 -4.64 11.51
N LYS A 7 0.92 -5.36 12.40
CA LYS A 7 -0.43 -5.88 12.14
C LYS A 7 -1.44 -4.75 11.92
N THR A 8 -1.30 -3.63 12.63
CA THR A 8 -2.14 -2.44 12.42
C THR A 8 -1.93 -1.87 11.02
N MET A 9 -0.68 -1.70 10.56
CA MET A 9 -0.40 -1.23 9.21
C MET A 9 -0.91 -2.19 8.12
N GLN A 10 -0.84 -3.50 8.37
CA GLN A 10 -1.32 -4.51 7.43
C GLN A 10 -2.85 -4.55 7.39
N ALA A 11 -3.53 -4.40 8.53
CA ALA A 11 -4.98 -4.24 8.59
C ALA A 11 -5.44 -2.96 7.87
N ALA A 12 -4.75 -1.84 8.06
CA ALA A 12 -5.03 -0.60 7.33
C ALA A 12 -4.85 -0.77 5.81
N SER A 13 -3.79 -1.48 5.40
CA SER A 13 -3.53 -1.78 3.98
C SER A 13 -4.58 -2.70 3.38
N ALA A 14 -5.03 -3.72 4.11
CA ALA A 14 -6.16 -4.56 3.70
C ALA A 14 -7.46 -3.74 3.58
N GLY A 15 -7.73 -2.87 4.55
CA GLY A 15 -8.89 -1.96 4.53
C GLY A 15 -8.88 -1.05 3.31
N TYR A 16 -7.73 -0.48 2.96
CA TYR A 16 -7.59 0.32 1.74
C TYR A 16 -7.78 -0.54 0.48
N GLY A 17 -7.25 -1.76 0.44
CA GLY A 17 -7.49 -2.72 -0.65
C GLY A 17 -8.97 -3.03 -0.84
N LEU A 18 -9.72 -3.27 0.25
CA LEU A 18 -11.17 -3.48 0.20
C LEU A 18 -11.90 -2.22 -0.29
N TYR A 19 -11.47 -1.03 0.16
CA TYR A 19 -12.01 0.24 -0.32
C TYR A 19 -11.78 0.43 -1.83
N CYS A 20 -10.61 0.04 -2.34
CA CYS A 20 -10.30 0.05 -3.78
C CYS A 20 -11.23 -0.87 -4.59
N LEU A 21 -11.66 -2.02 -4.04
CA LEU A 21 -12.64 -2.89 -4.68
C LEU A 21 -14.05 -2.31 -4.64
N ALA A 22 -14.46 -1.77 -3.48
CA ALA A 22 -15.80 -1.23 -3.28
C ALA A 22 -16.02 0.09 -4.03
N LYS A 23 -14.99 0.92 -4.15
CA LYS A 23 -15.04 2.24 -4.79
C LYS A 23 -13.80 2.48 -5.65
N PRO A 24 -13.65 1.76 -6.79
CA PRO A 24 -12.48 1.92 -7.66
C PRO A 24 -12.33 3.34 -8.21
N SER A 25 -13.44 4.08 -8.32
CA SER A 25 -13.48 5.43 -8.85
C SER A 25 -12.82 6.51 -7.99
N HIS A 26 -12.44 6.19 -6.75
CA HIS A 26 -11.86 7.15 -5.83
C HIS A 26 -10.52 7.73 -6.34
N LEU A 27 -9.72 6.97 -7.10
CA LEU A 27 -8.42 7.44 -7.59
C LEU A 27 -8.56 8.61 -8.58
N ALA A 28 -9.49 8.52 -9.53
CA ALA A 28 -9.74 9.61 -10.48
C ALA A 28 -10.18 10.89 -9.78
N SER A 29 -11.04 10.77 -8.77
CA SER A 29 -11.43 11.91 -7.93
C SER A 29 -10.25 12.46 -7.12
N ALA A 30 -9.46 11.59 -6.48
CA ALA A 30 -8.32 11.99 -5.65
C ALA A 30 -7.20 12.67 -6.46
N LEU A 31 -7.00 12.26 -7.71
CA LEU A 31 -6.01 12.83 -8.61
C LEU A 31 -6.56 13.99 -9.47
N ARG A 32 -7.87 14.26 -9.41
CA ARG A 32 -8.58 15.24 -10.26
C ARG A 32 -8.41 14.93 -11.75
N GLU A 33 -8.45 13.64 -12.10
CA GLU A 33 -8.20 13.10 -13.44
C GLU A 33 -9.41 12.32 -13.99
N PRO A 34 -10.59 12.96 -14.17
CA PRO A 34 -11.81 12.26 -14.59
C PRO A 34 -11.71 11.65 -15.98
N ARG A 35 -10.86 12.20 -16.86
CA ARG A 35 -10.64 11.68 -18.23
C ARG A 35 -9.97 10.30 -18.22
N ASN A 36 -9.27 9.96 -17.13
CA ASN A 36 -8.52 8.71 -16.98
C ASN A 36 -9.24 7.68 -16.09
N GLN A 37 -10.54 7.88 -15.82
CA GLN A 37 -11.38 7.06 -14.93
C GLN A 37 -11.15 5.55 -15.08
N ARG A 38 -11.32 5.01 -16.29
CA ARG A 38 -11.20 3.56 -16.53
C ARG A 38 -9.80 3.00 -16.29
N ALA A 39 -8.76 3.79 -16.52
CA ALA A 39 -7.39 3.37 -16.25
C ALA A 39 -7.12 3.36 -14.74
N LEU A 40 -7.58 4.40 -14.03
CA LEU A 40 -7.44 4.52 -12.58
C LEU A 40 -8.31 3.51 -11.82
N ASP A 41 -9.49 3.15 -12.32
CA ASP A 41 -10.31 2.07 -11.75
C ASP A 41 -9.60 0.71 -11.82
N ARG A 42 -8.90 0.44 -12.92
CA ARG A 42 -8.08 -0.76 -13.07
C ARG A 42 -6.89 -0.74 -12.10
N LEU A 43 -6.23 0.41 -11.98
CA LEU A 43 -5.13 0.59 -11.03
C LEU A 43 -5.57 0.37 -9.57
N ALA A 44 -6.74 0.90 -9.18
CA ALA A 44 -7.30 0.66 -7.85
C ALA A 44 -7.50 -0.84 -7.59
N ARG A 45 -8.07 -1.57 -8.56
CA ARG A 45 -8.26 -3.03 -8.45
C ARG A 45 -6.94 -3.78 -8.39
N THR A 46 -5.90 -3.34 -9.12
CA THR A 46 -4.57 -3.97 -9.00
C THR A 46 -3.96 -3.78 -7.62
N PHE A 47 -4.15 -2.61 -6.98
CA PHE A 47 -3.75 -2.42 -5.60
C PHE A 47 -4.47 -3.41 -4.69
N ALA A 48 -5.79 -3.58 -4.83
CA ALA A 48 -6.52 -4.54 -4.01
C ALA A 48 -6.04 -5.99 -4.17
N VAL A 49 -5.87 -6.45 -5.42
CA VAL A 49 -5.44 -7.82 -5.74
C VAL A 49 -4.04 -8.11 -5.20
N ARG A 50 -3.16 -7.11 -5.14
CA ARG A 50 -1.82 -7.22 -4.55
C ARG A 50 -1.85 -7.12 -3.03
N ASP A 51 -2.61 -6.15 -2.52
CA ASP A 51 -2.46 -5.69 -1.16
C ASP A 51 -3.17 -6.59 -0.15
N ILE A 52 -4.34 -7.13 -0.54
CA ILE A 52 -5.12 -8.02 0.33
C ILE A 52 -4.35 -9.31 0.61
N PRO A 53 -3.78 -10.03 -0.39
CA PRO A 53 -2.97 -11.22 -0.11
C PRO A 53 -1.75 -10.96 0.76
N ILE A 54 -1.02 -9.85 0.52
CA ILE A 54 0.14 -9.47 1.35
C ILE A 54 -0.28 -9.24 2.80
N ALA A 55 -1.38 -8.50 3.01
CA ALA A 55 -1.89 -8.24 4.35
C ALA A 55 -2.43 -9.51 5.02
N ALA A 56 -3.11 -10.39 4.29
CA ALA A 56 -3.56 -11.68 4.79
C ALA A 56 -2.39 -12.55 5.27
N LEU A 57 -1.30 -12.58 4.51
CA LEU A 57 -0.07 -13.28 4.91
C LEU A 57 0.50 -12.73 6.23
N ALA A 58 0.50 -11.42 6.42
CA ALA A 58 0.96 -10.80 7.66
C ALA A 58 0.03 -11.03 8.87
N LEU A 59 -1.29 -11.04 8.64
CA LEU A 59 -2.30 -11.08 9.70
C LEU A 59 -2.60 -12.51 10.16
N ALA A 60 -2.71 -13.44 9.21
CA ALA A 60 -3.14 -14.82 9.42
C ALA A 60 -2.04 -15.86 9.18
N GLY A 61 -0.92 -15.47 8.56
CA GLY A 61 0.20 -16.38 8.32
C GLY A 61 1.03 -16.68 9.58
N PRO A 62 1.95 -17.67 9.49
CA PRO A 62 2.87 -17.96 10.58
C PRO A 62 3.80 -16.77 10.86
N PRO A 63 4.34 -16.61 12.08
CA PRO A 63 5.23 -15.49 12.42
C PRO A 63 6.44 -15.33 11.49
N ALA A 64 6.95 -16.44 10.93
CA ALA A 64 8.05 -16.45 9.97
C ALA A 64 7.71 -15.82 8.60
N ALA A 65 6.43 -15.67 8.27
CA ALA A 65 5.98 -15.03 7.03
C ALA A 65 5.97 -13.50 7.10
N LEU A 66 6.01 -12.92 8.32
CA LEU A 66 5.87 -11.48 8.49
C LEU A 66 6.98 -10.64 7.81
N PRO A 67 8.28 -11.01 7.87
CA PRO A 67 9.32 -10.27 7.16
C PRO A 67 9.06 -10.24 5.65
N TRP A 68 8.53 -11.33 5.08
CA TRP A 68 8.20 -11.43 3.66
C TRP A 68 6.97 -10.59 3.30
N ALA A 69 5.93 -10.60 4.13
CA ALA A 69 4.76 -9.76 3.93
C ALA A 69 5.12 -8.26 4.00
N VAL A 70 5.91 -7.85 4.99
CA VAL A 70 6.39 -6.46 5.10
C VAL A 70 7.33 -6.12 3.95
N GLY A 71 8.26 -7.00 3.58
CA GLY A 71 9.16 -6.78 2.45
C GLY A 71 8.40 -6.60 1.14
N GLY A 72 7.42 -7.49 0.87
CA GLY A 72 6.54 -7.39 -0.29
C GLY A 72 5.73 -6.10 -0.30
N ARG A 73 5.25 -5.65 0.86
CA ARG A 73 4.55 -4.36 1.02
C ARG A 73 5.45 -3.18 0.63
N VAL A 74 6.61 -3.07 1.27
CA VAL A 74 7.56 -1.97 1.05
C VAL A 74 8.04 -1.96 -0.40
N ALA A 75 8.35 -3.13 -0.97
CA ALA A 75 8.74 -3.25 -2.37
C ALA A 75 7.63 -2.79 -3.33
N SER A 76 6.38 -3.13 -3.02
CA SER A 76 5.22 -2.70 -3.80
C SER A 76 5.03 -1.19 -3.79
N ASP A 77 5.10 -0.57 -2.60
CA ASP A 77 4.94 0.87 -2.43
C ASP A 77 6.09 1.65 -3.10
N VAL A 78 7.34 1.18 -2.97
CA VAL A 78 8.49 1.77 -3.69
C VAL A 78 8.34 1.59 -5.20
N GLY A 79 7.88 0.42 -5.66
CA GLY A 79 7.59 0.17 -7.07
C GLY A 79 6.54 1.14 -7.63
N ASP A 80 5.46 1.38 -6.88
CA ASP A 80 4.44 2.35 -7.24
C ASP A 80 5.02 3.77 -7.31
N ALA A 81 5.89 4.15 -6.36
CA ALA A 81 6.57 5.44 -6.39
C ALA A 81 7.40 5.63 -7.67
N LEU A 82 8.15 4.61 -8.08
CA LEU A 82 8.98 4.66 -9.29
C LEU A 82 8.13 4.70 -10.55
N VAL A 83 7.19 3.77 -10.71
CA VAL A 83 6.38 3.61 -11.94
C VAL A 83 5.43 4.79 -12.11
N LEU A 84 4.66 5.13 -11.07
CA LEU A 84 3.68 6.20 -11.14
C LEU A 84 4.34 7.58 -11.07
N GLY A 85 5.43 7.73 -10.30
CA GLY A 85 6.19 8.96 -10.22
C GLY A 85 6.85 9.34 -11.56
N ALA A 86 7.36 8.35 -12.30
CA ALA A 86 7.88 8.56 -13.66
C ALA A 86 6.78 8.93 -14.68
N SER A 87 5.55 8.47 -14.44
CA SER A 87 4.39 8.67 -15.33
C SER A 87 3.58 9.93 -15.02
N THR A 88 3.95 10.69 -13.99
CA THR A 88 3.18 11.86 -13.51
C THR A 88 4.05 13.12 -13.41
N LYS A 89 3.40 14.29 -13.36
CA LYS A 89 4.09 15.60 -13.28
C LYS A 89 3.41 16.51 -12.25
N GLY A 90 4.11 17.59 -11.88
CA GLY A 90 3.57 18.64 -11.02
C GLY A 90 3.05 18.13 -9.67
N SER A 91 1.93 18.68 -9.22
CA SER A 91 1.30 18.34 -7.93
C SER A 91 0.83 16.88 -7.85
N ILE A 92 0.45 16.27 -8.97
CA ILE A 92 0.07 14.85 -9.03
C ILE A 92 1.28 13.98 -8.67
N ARG A 93 2.45 14.25 -9.26
CA ARG A 93 3.68 13.51 -8.94
C ARG A 93 4.04 13.63 -7.48
N THR A 94 3.98 14.84 -6.92
CA THR A 94 4.25 15.05 -5.49
C THR A 94 3.29 14.24 -4.63
N LYS A 95 2.00 14.23 -4.95
CA LYS A 95 1.00 13.46 -4.21
C LYS A 95 1.24 11.95 -4.31
N VAL A 96 1.52 11.44 -5.51
CA VAL A 96 1.84 10.03 -5.75
C VAL A 96 3.04 9.62 -4.91
N LEU A 97 4.16 10.34 -5.02
CA LEU A 97 5.39 10.04 -4.30
C LEU A 97 5.21 10.13 -2.78
N ALA A 98 4.49 11.16 -2.30
CA ALA A 98 4.24 11.33 -0.88
C ALA A 98 3.43 10.17 -0.29
N VAL A 99 2.39 9.72 -0.99
CA VAL A 99 1.54 8.62 -0.51
C VAL A 99 2.31 7.31 -0.55
N THR A 100 2.95 6.98 -1.67
CA THR A 100 3.61 5.67 -1.84
C THR A 100 4.83 5.55 -0.94
N LEU A 101 5.74 6.53 -0.94
CA LEU A 101 6.93 6.48 -0.07
C LEU A 101 6.57 6.65 1.40
N GLY A 102 5.53 7.43 1.71
CA GLY A 102 5.00 7.54 3.07
C GLY A 102 4.51 6.19 3.60
N TRP A 103 3.75 5.45 2.79
CA TRP A 103 3.24 4.12 3.20
C TRP A 103 4.35 3.07 3.32
N ALA A 104 5.33 3.11 2.41
CA ALA A 104 6.53 2.29 2.48
C ALA A 104 7.29 2.52 3.80
N ALA A 105 7.53 3.80 4.14
CA ALA A 105 8.24 4.18 5.36
C ALA A 105 7.47 3.76 6.62
N LEU A 106 6.15 3.99 6.67
CA LEU A 106 5.32 3.58 7.80
C LEU A 106 5.36 2.07 8.04
N ASN A 107 5.26 1.25 6.99
CA ASN A 107 5.35 -0.20 7.11
C ASN A 107 6.74 -0.66 7.57
N ALA A 108 7.80 -0.09 7.00
CA ALA A 108 9.18 -0.40 7.39
C ALA A 108 9.46 -0.02 8.86
N LEU A 109 9.02 1.17 9.28
CA LEU A 109 9.22 1.68 10.64
C LEU A 109 8.38 0.91 11.67
N ALA A 110 7.13 0.57 11.36
CA ALA A 110 6.29 -0.26 12.23
C ALA A 110 6.94 -1.62 12.49
N TYR A 111 7.44 -2.26 11.43
CA TYR A 111 8.15 -3.53 11.55
C TYR A 111 9.47 -3.39 12.33
N ALA A 112 10.28 -2.37 12.04
CA ALA A 112 11.53 -2.12 12.77
C ALA A 112 11.30 -1.79 14.25
N ALA A 113 10.22 -1.09 14.59
CA ALA A 113 9.85 -0.79 15.96
C ALA A 113 9.41 -2.06 16.71
N ASP A 114 8.57 -2.89 16.10
CA ASP A 114 8.13 -4.14 16.70
C ASP A 114 9.28 -5.15 16.83
N THR A 115 10.26 -5.16 15.92
CA THR A 115 11.42 -6.06 16.02
C THR A 115 12.41 -5.63 17.09
N ARG A 116 12.61 -4.32 17.32
CA ARG A 116 13.48 -3.80 18.39
C ARG A 116 12.91 -3.99 19.80
N ARG A 117 11.59 -4.17 19.92
CA ARG A 117 10.90 -4.46 21.20
C ARG A 117 10.94 -5.93 21.59
N ARG A 118 11.59 -6.78 20.78
CA ARG A 118 11.83 -8.21 21.04
C ARG A 118 13.16 -8.40 21.74
#